data_AF-A0A815R972-F1
#
_entry.id   AF-A0A815R972-F1
#
_cell.length_a   1.000
_cell.length_b   1.000
_cell.length_c   1.000
_cell.angle_alpha   90.00
_cell.angle_beta   90.00
_cell.angle_gamma   90.00
#
_symmetry.space_group_name_H-M   'P 1'
#
loop_
_entity.id
_entity.type
_entity.pdbx_description
1 polymer ?
#
loop_
_entity_poly.entity_id
_entity_poly.type
_entity_poly.pdbx_seq_one_letter_code
_entity_poly.pdbx_strand_id
1 'polypeptide(L)'
;MKNTLNQTLLHVAVKLNLAYVWIRLFLLQGVDPCAQDISGRTTAHYVCERGDVEMLKALILPFHPKIKSLPDNLAEQTHKNCMTALTVVEKNGLTPFMEACLKKSSKCVKFLHEQYDVQIHQQDSDGDTCLHYVTAQNDFKLVEYLIRVCGSDVNGGSEQRPSPLDIAIFKGYDEIIIFLVKHNGKKRFDIQHVVNKHNTSIDIDLNIEGLSVGSNEDTVLPQSNSIESENTSTPQKDITQMVSGNNLISRRQKNVKDWKEEIADLTRRASLHLMGNDSDSAINYYKEILELFLENTDKEHDPELGRIYNSIALAYHRKQDYSNALVNYLKALQIAVKLDNQSKIADCYANIGLIYASKKNDVAALENFEKALVIRCSIPAENIMETGRLEKYIGIIKSSKKI
;
A
#
# COMPACT_ATOMS: atom_id res chain seq x y z
N MET A 1 21.85 -3.93 -8.30
CA MET A 1 21.82 -5.30 -8.86
C MET A 1 20.45 -5.57 -9.46
N LYS A 2 20.41 -6.31 -10.57
CA LYS A 2 19.16 -6.69 -11.25
C LYS A 2 19.08 -8.22 -11.36
N ASN A 3 17.87 -8.79 -11.32
CA ASN A 3 17.67 -10.23 -11.54
C ASN A 3 17.62 -10.57 -13.05
N THR A 4 17.33 -11.83 -13.38
CA THR A 4 17.20 -12.33 -14.76
C THR A 4 16.08 -11.65 -15.57
N LEU A 5 15.09 -11.08 -14.89
CA LEU A 5 14.00 -10.29 -15.49
C LEU A 5 14.33 -8.79 -15.55
N ASN A 6 15.61 -8.41 -15.37
CA ASN A 6 16.09 -7.03 -15.33
C ASN A 6 15.44 -6.18 -14.21
N GLN A 7 14.93 -6.84 -13.16
CA GLN A 7 14.22 -6.18 -12.08
C GLN A 7 15.17 -5.77 -10.95
N THR A 8 15.00 -4.55 -10.45
CA THR A 8 15.67 -4.07 -9.23
C THR A 8 14.98 -4.58 -7.96
N LEU A 9 15.62 -4.39 -6.81
CA LEU A 9 15.02 -4.64 -5.49
C LEU A 9 13.66 -3.92 -5.31
N LEU A 10 13.51 -2.72 -5.85
CA LEU A 10 12.24 -1.98 -5.81
C LEU A 10 11.09 -2.72 -6.51
N HIS A 11 11.35 -3.29 -7.69
CA HIS A 11 10.35 -4.07 -8.43
C HIS A 11 9.93 -5.30 -7.63
N VAL A 12 10.90 -6.03 -7.08
CA VAL A 12 10.62 -7.24 -6.30
C VAL A 12 9.84 -6.88 -5.03
N ALA A 13 10.20 -5.79 -4.37
CA ALA A 13 9.52 -5.32 -3.17
C ALA A 13 8.05 -4.99 -3.41
N VAL A 14 7.74 -4.27 -4.50
CA VAL A 14 6.36 -3.97 -4.88
C VAL A 14 5.61 -5.24 -5.32
N LYS A 15 6.23 -6.13 -6.09
CA LYS A 15 5.61 -7.40 -6.51
C LYS A 15 5.24 -8.30 -5.33
N LEU A 16 6.10 -8.36 -4.32
CA LEU A 16 5.88 -9.14 -3.10
C LEU A 16 4.99 -8.42 -2.07
N ASN A 17 4.50 -7.22 -2.38
CA ASN A 17 3.71 -6.40 -1.48
C ASN A 17 4.39 -6.19 -0.11
N LEU A 18 5.71 -5.95 -0.14
CA LEU A 18 6.44 -5.61 1.07
C LEU A 18 5.93 -4.28 1.62
N ALA A 19 6.01 -4.09 2.93
CA ALA A 19 5.73 -2.82 3.59
C ALA A 19 6.33 -1.62 2.82
N TYR A 20 5.57 -0.53 2.67
CA TYR A 20 6.00 0.66 1.92
C TYR A 20 7.29 1.30 2.49
N VAL A 21 7.62 1.00 3.74
CA VAL A 21 8.91 1.34 4.35
C VAL A 21 10.10 0.77 3.59
N TRP A 22 10.00 -0.45 3.09
CA TRP A 22 11.11 -1.05 2.33
C TRP A 22 11.38 -0.27 1.05
N ILE A 23 10.33 0.25 0.40
CA ILE A 23 10.48 1.16 -0.74
C ILE A 23 11.25 2.41 -0.34
N ARG A 24 10.85 3.07 0.76
CA ARG A 24 11.56 4.24 1.30
C ARG A 24 13.02 3.94 1.59
N LEU A 25 13.31 2.81 2.23
CA LEU A 25 14.69 2.40 2.53
C LEU A 25 15.50 2.15 1.27
N PHE A 26 14.97 1.42 0.29
CA PHE A 26 15.68 1.14 -0.96
C PHE A 26 15.97 2.42 -1.76
N LEU A 27 15.02 3.35 -1.82
CA LEU A 27 15.22 4.66 -2.45
C LEU A 27 16.36 5.45 -1.78
N LEU A 28 16.47 5.40 -0.46
CA LEU A 28 17.55 6.08 0.27
C LEU A 28 18.90 5.40 0.13
N GLN A 29 18.91 4.09 -0.14
CA GLN A 29 20.12 3.38 -0.52
C GLN A 29 20.52 3.65 -1.99
N GLY A 30 19.83 4.56 -2.69
CA GLY A 30 20.13 4.95 -4.06
C GLY A 30 19.68 3.93 -5.10
N VAL A 31 18.72 3.07 -4.79
CA VAL A 31 18.13 2.18 -5.79
C VAL A 31 17.34 3.02 -6.78
N ASP A 32 17.72 2.96 -8.05
CA ASP A 32 17.12 3.74 -9.13
C ASP A 32 15.64 3.35 -9.38
N PRO A 33 14.68 4.28 -9.16
CA PRO A 33 13.26 4.06 -9.46
C PRO A 33 12.93 4.10 -10.96
N CYS A 34 13.80 4.70 -11.79
CA CYS A 34 13.65 4.77 -13.24
C CYS A 34 14.04 3.46 -13.94
N ALA A 35 14.72 2.55 -13.24
CA ALA A 35 15.14 1.29 -13.81
C ALA A 35 13.93 0.53 -14.38
N GLN A 36 14.04 0.10 -15.62
CA GLN A 36 13.02 -0.70 -16.29
C GLN A 36 13.36 -2.20 -16.23
N ASP A 37 12.33 -3.03 -16.16
CA ASP A 37 12.43 -4.48 -16.33
C ASP A 37 12.47 -4.91 -17.81
N ILE A 38 12.43 -6.21 -18.10
CA ILE A 38 12.42 -6.73 -19.48
C ILE A 38 11.21 -6.28 -20.30
N SER A 39 10.12 -5.82 -19.67
CA SER A 39 8.93 -5.30 -20.33
C SER A 39 8.93 -3.77 -20.47
N GLY A 40 10.02 -3.10 -20.05
CA GLY A 40 10.05 -1.64 -20.04
C GLY A 40 9.33 -1.03 -18.83
N ARG A 41 8.82 -1.85 -17.90
CA ARG A 41 8.03 -1.37 -16.77
C ARG A 41 8.96 -0.92 -15.64
N THR A 42 8.69 0.26 -15.10
CA THR A 42 9.29 0.77 -13.86
C THR A 42 8.51 0.29 -12.64
N THR A 43 9.03 0.55 -11.44
CA THR A 43 8.32 0.23 -10.19
C THR A 43 6.98 0.98 -10.09
N ALA A 44 6.89 2.21 -10.63
CA ALA A 44 5.65 2.99 -10.63
C ALA A 44 4.53 2.31 -11.42
N HIS A 45 4.84 1.62 -12.53
CA HIS A 45 3.85 0.86 -13.30
C HIS A 45 3.21 -0.24 -12.42
N TYR A 46 4.04 -1.02 -11.72
CA TYR A 46 3.55 -2.09 -10.83
C TYR A 46 2.70 -1.56 -9.68
N VAL A 47 3.05 -0.41 -9.11
CA VAL A 47 2.27 0.21 -8.05
C VAL A 47 0.89 0.66 -8.57
N CYS A 48 0.88 1.33 -9.73
CA CYS A 48 -0.34 1.81 -10.38
C CYS A 48 -1.25 0.66 -10.83
N GLU A 49 -0.66 -0.44 -11.31
CA GLU A 49 -1.36 -1.66 -11.68
C GLU A 49 -2.16 -2.25 -10.52
N ARG A 50 -1.55 -2.25 -9.32
CA ARG A 50 -2.16 -2.78 -8.09
C ARG A 50 -3.18 -1.83 -7.48
N GLY A 51 -3.13 -0.55 -7.81
CA GLY A 51 -3.97 0.48 -7.19
C GLY A 51 -3.59 0.80 -5.74
N ASP A 52 -2.35 0.52 -5.33
CA ASP A 52 -1.87 0.77 -3.97
C ASP A 52 -1.37 2.21 -3.81
N VAL A 53 -2.25 3.07 -3.30
CA VAL A 53 -1.98 4.50 -3.09
C VAL A 53 -0.91 4.73 -2.03
N GLU A 54 -0.83 3.89 -1.00
CA GLU A 54 0.16 4.08 0.07
C GLU A 54 1.57 3.71 -0.42
N MET A 55 1.67 2.64 -1.21
CA MET A 55 2.91 2.32 -1.92
C MET A 55 3.30 3.41 -2.91
N LEU A 56 2.32 4.01 -3.59
CA LEU A 56 2.53 5.10 -4.53
C LEU A 56 3.06 6.34 -3.81
N LYS A 57 2.42 6.74 -2.70
CA LYS A 57 2.89 7.79 -1.80
C LYS A 57 4.31 7.54 -1.32
N ALA A 58 4.64 6.30 -0.97
CA ALA A 58 5.99 5.97 -0.52
C ALA A 58 7.04 6.07 -1.63
N LEU A 59 6.65 5.80 -2.87
CA LEU A 59 7.54 5.96 -4.02
C LEU A 59 7.75 7.44 -4.37
N ILE A 60 6.68 8.25 -4.39
CA ILE A 60 6.73 9.57 -5.07
C ILE A 60 6.77 10.78 -4.14
N LEU A 61 6.21 10.70 -2.92
CA LEU A 61 6.23 11.86 -2.02
C LEU A 61 7.68 12.18 -1.60
N PRO A 62 8.04 13.48 -1.54
CA PRO A 62 9.36 13.90 -1.07
C PRO A 62 9.72 13.29 0.27
N PHE A 63 11.02 13.05 0.48
CA PHE A 63 11.51 12.70 1.81
C PHE A 63 11.33 13.88 2.76
N HIS A 64 11.04 13.58 4.02
CA HIS A 64 10.80 14.63 5.00
C HIS A 64 12.07 15.49 5.18
N PRO A 65 11.97 16.83 5.18
CA PRO A 65 13.12 17.75 5.16
C PRO A 65 13.99 17.63 6.42
N LYS A 66 13.47 17.04 7.50
CA LYS A 66 14.26 16.77 8.71
C LYS A 66 15.15 15.54 8.64
N ILE A 67 15.13 14.77 7.55
CA ILE A 67 16.15 13.73 7.30
C ILE A 67 17.46 14.42 6.89
N LYS A 68 18.09 15.16 7.82
CA LYS A 68 19.38 15.85 7.68
C LYS A 68 20.58 14.90 7.58
N SER A 69 20.31 13.59 7.63
CA SER A 69 21.32 12.56 7.75
C SER A 69 21.86 12.12 6.40
N LEU A 70 21.05 12.24 5.33
CA LEU A 70 21.44 12.00 3.96
C LEU A 70 22.21 13.19 3.36
N PRO A 71 23.07 12.95 2.35
CA PRO A 71 23.59 14.03 1.52
C PRO A 71 22.41 14.81 0.93
N ASP A 72 22.36 16.13 1.10
CA ASP A 72 21.24 16.99 0.65
C ASP A 72 20.86 16.70 -0.81
N ASN A 73 21.86 16.43 -1.67
CA ASN A 73 21.66 16.12 -3.07
C ASN A 73 20.95 14.78 -3.32
N LEU A 74 21.11 13.77 -2.45
CA LEU A 74 20.57 12.43 -2.70
C LEU A 74 19.06 12.38 -2.52
N ALA A 75 18.49 13.06 -1.53
CA ALA A 75 17.04 13.09 -1.33
C ALA A 75 16.32 13.81 -2.48
N GLU A 76 16.86 14.96 -2.90
CA GLU A 76 16.34 15.73 -4.03
C GLU A 76 16.50 14.96 -5.35
N GLN A 77 17.68 14.38 -5.60
CA GLN A 77 17.92 13.57 -6.78
C GLN A 77 17.02 12.33 -6.83
N THR A 78 16.86 11.63 -5.71
CA THR A 78 15.96 10.47 -5.64
C THR A 78 14.51 10.88 -5.89
N HIS A 79 14.05 12.01 -5.33
CA HIS A 79 12.71 12.51 -5.62
C HIS A 79 12.56 12.84 -7.12
N LYS A 80 13.52 13.54 -7.72
CA LYS A 80 13.54 13.82 -9.17
C LYS A 80 13.53 12.55 -10.01
N ASN A 81 14.26 11.51 -9.61
CA ASN A 81 14.25 10.22 -10.29
C ASN A 81 12.89 9.52 -10.12
N CYS A 82 12.25 9.58 -8.95
CA CYS A 82 10.90 9.05 -8.77
C CYS A 82 9.90 9.77 -9.67
N MET A 83 10.04 11.10 -9.82
CA MET A 83 9.21 11.89 -10.74
C MET A 83 9.44 11.50 -12.20
N THR A 84 10.69 11.31 -12.58
CA THR A 84 11.04 10.84 -13.94
C THR A 84 10.47 9.44 -14.19
N ALA A 85 10.44 8.56 -13.18
CA ALA A 85 9.86 7.23 -13.31
C ALA A 85 8.35 7.22 -13.61
N LEU A 86 7.63 8.33 -13.35
CA LEU A 86 6.22 8.51 -13.70
C LEU A 86 5.98 8.85 -15.18
N THR A 87 7.00 9.29 -15.90
CA THR A 87 6.90 9.63 -17.34
C THR A 87 7.49 8.55 -18.24
N VAL A 88 8.19 7.57 -17.67
CA VAL A 88 8.73 6.43 -18.42
C VAL A 88 7.57 5.61 -19.00
N VAL A 89 7.68 5.26 -20.27
CA VAL A 89 6.74 4.35 -20.95
C VAL A 89 7.27 2.92 -20.97
N GLU A 90 6.38 1.95 -20.81
CA GLU A 90 6.70 0.54 -21.06
C GLU A 90 6.66 0.18 -22.56
N LYS A 91 6.89 -1.08 -22.91
CA LYS A 91 7.01 -1.53 -24.31
C LYS A 91 5.80 -1.25 -25.19
N ASN A 92 4.59 -1.26 -24.66
CA ASN A 92 3.40 -0.87 -25.42
C ASN A 92 3.15 0.64 -25.36
N GLY A 93 4.03 1.45 -24.77
CA GLY A 93 3.89 2.90 -24.71
C GLY A 93 3.07 3.41 -23.52
N LEU A 94 2.66 2.54 -22.58
CA LEU A 94 1.89 2.95 -21.42
C LEU A 94 2.77 3.65 -20.38
N THR A 95 2.30 4.77 -19.85
CA THR A 95 2.86 5.37 -18.62
C THR A 95 2.25 4.71 -17.37
N PRO A 96 2.84 4.87 -16.17
CA PRO A 96 2.21 4.45 -14.92
C PRO A 96 0.80 5.03 -14.72
N PHE A 97 0.56 6.26 -15.17
CA PHE A 97 -0.77 6.87 -15.13
C PHE A 97 -1.77 6.14 -16.05
N MET A 98 -1.37 5.84 -17.30
CA MET A 98 -2.17 5.04 -18.23
C MET A 98 -2.45 3.64 -17.67
N GLU A 99 -1.47 3.01 -17.01
CA GLU A 99 -1.65 1.73 -16.33
C GLU A 99 -2.70 1.82 -15.20
N ALA A 100 -2.70 2.90 -14.41
CA ALA A 100 -3.72 3.13 -13.37
C ALA A 100 -5.13 3.23 -14.00
N CYS A 101 -5.26 3.94 -15.13
CA CYS A 101 -6.51 4.01 -15.90
C CYS A 101 -6.92 2.64 -16.46
N LEU A 102 -5.96 1.88 -17.01
CA LEU A 102 -6.19 0.55 -17.56
C LEU A 102 -6.66 -0.46 -16.49
N LYS A 103 -6.22 -0.32 -15.24
CA LYS A 103 -6.55 -1.23 -14.14
C LYS A 103 -7.67 -0.75 -13.21
N LYS A 104 -8.42 0.31 -13.57
CA LYS A 104 -9.50 0.89 -12.73
C LYS A 104 -9.02 1.41 -11.37
N SER A 105 -7.75 1.79 -11.27
CA SER A 105 -7.13 2.28 -10.04
C SER A 105 -7.45 3.76 -9.80
N SER A 106 -8.75 4.10 -9.66
CA SER A 106 -9.25 5.47 -9.57
C SER A 106 -8.59 6.31 -8.46
N LYS A 107 -8.24 5.69 -7.33
CA LYS A 107 -7.53 6.37 -6.25
C LYS A 107 -6.10 6.78 -6.66
N CYS A 108 -5.38 5.93 -7.40
CA CYS A 108 -4.06 6.27 -7.93
C CYS A 108 -4.16 7.34 -9.03
N VAL A 109 -5.16 7.24 -9.92
CA VAL A 109 -5.39 8.27 -10.95
C VAL A 109 -5.58 9.64 -10.33
N LYS A 110 -6.48 9.74 -9.33
CA LYS A 110 -6.73 10.99 -8.61
C LYS A 110 -5.48 11.51 -7.90
N PHE A 111 -4.81 10.63 -7.15
CA PHE A 111 -3.60 11.01 -6.42
C PHE A 111 -2.47 11.50 -7.35
N LEU A 112 -2.24 10.84 -8.49
CA LEU A 112 -1.22 11.25 -9.45
C LEU A 112 -1.55 12.61 -10.07
N HIS A 113 -2.80 12.81 -10.49
CA HIS A 113 -3.21 14.08 -11.09
C HIS A 113 -3.21 15.25 -10.12
N GLU A 114 -3.67 15.05 -8.87
CA GLU A 114 -3.73 16.12 -7.86
C GLU A 114 -2.34 16.59 -7.42
N GLN A 115 -1.37 15.69 -7.41
CA GLN A 115 -0.03 15.99 -6.90
C GLN A 115 0.96 16.37 -8.00
N TYR A 116 0.72 15.97 -9.25
CA TYR A 116 1.72 16.05 -10.32
C TYR A 116 1.12 16.30 -11.70
N ASP A 117 1.95 16.88 -12.58
CA ASP A 117 1.61 17.11 -13.99
C ASP A 117 1.76 15.80 -14.79
N VAL A 118 0.62 15.16 -15.07
CA VAL A 118 0.54 13.88 -15.76
C VAL A 118 0.38 14.08 -17.26
N GLN A 119 1.07 13.25 -18.06
CA GLN A 119 0.98 13.29 -19.53
C GLN A 119 -0.35 12.70 -20.02
N ILE A 120 -1.45 13.42 -19.82
CA ILE A 120 -2.82 12.98 -20.11
C ILE A 120 -3.05 12.68 -21.60
N HIS A 121 -2.30 13.33 -22.49
CA HIS A 121 -2.39 13.19 -23.95
C HIS A 121 -1.45 12.12 -24.53
N GLN A 122 -0.72 11.38 -23.69
CA GLN A 122 0.14 10.31 -24.15
C GLN A 122 -0.69 9.21 -24.84
N GLN A 123 -0.17 8.72 -25.97
CA GLN A 123 -0.73 7.60 -26.71
C GLN A 123 0.15 6.36 -26.53
N ASP A 124 -0.49 5.20 -26.49
CA ASP A 124 0.21 3.92 -26.52
C ASP A 124 0.68 3.58 -27.96
N SER A 125 1.24 2.39 -28.14
CA SER A 125 1.73 1.91 -29.44
C SER A 125 0.61 1.69 -30.46
N ASP A 126 -0.62 1.52 -29.98
CA ASP A 126 -1.82 1.35 -30.80
C ASP A 126 -2.46 2.71 -31.15
N GLY A 127 -2.06 3.80 -30.49
CA GLY A 127 -2.62 5.13 -30.63
C GLY A 127 -3.76 5.44 -29.65
N ASP A 128 -4.01 4.58 -28.66
CA ASP A 128 -5.05 4.75 -27.65
C ASP A 128 -4.56 5.67 -26.52
N THR A 129 -5.46 6.50 -25.99
CA THR A 129 -5.23 7.40 -24.84
C THR A 129 -5.88 6.85 -23.56
N CYS A 130 -5.62 7.50 -22.42
CA CYS A 130 -6.30 7.17 -21.16
C CYS A 130 -7.83 7.10 -21.30
N LEU A 131 -8.40 8.02 -22.11
CA LEU A 131 -9.84 8.10 -22.31
C LEU A 131 -10.41 6.88 -23.05
N HIS A 132 -9.64 6.29 -23.97
CA HIS A 132 -10.02 5.05 -24.65
C HIS A 132 -10.18 3.91 -23.64
N TYR A 133 -9.20 3.70 -22.74
CA TYR A 133 -9.25 2.63 -21.76
C TYR A 133 -10.41 2.78 -20.78
N VAL A 134 -10.60 3.96 -20.21
CA VAL A 134 -11.68 4.16 -19.21
C VAL A 134 -13.07 4.07 -19.84
N THR A 135 -13.20 4.46 -21.11
CA THR A 135 -14.44 4.32 -21.88
C THR A 135 -14.71 2.86 -22.19
N ALA A 136 -13.72 2.10 -22.66
CA ALA A 136 -13.84 0.67 -22.94
C ALA A 136 -14.24 -0.17 -21.71
N GLN A 137 -13.99 0.38 -20.53
CA GLN A 137 -14.25 -0.20 -19.22
C GLN A 137 -15.61 0.18 -18.59
N ASN A 138 -16.35 1.10 -19.20
CA ASN A 138 -17.58 1.72 -18.70
C ASN A 138 -17.44 2.41 -17.33
N ASP A 139 -16.31 3.09 -17.07
CA ASP A 139 -16.12 3.85 -15.83
C ASP A 139 -16.50 5.33 -16.04
N PHE A 140 -17.80 5.62 -16.01
CA PHE A 140 -18.33 6.97 -16.20
C PHE A 140 -17.70 8.01 -15.27
N LYS A 141 -17.49 7.65 -14.00
CA LYS A 141 -16.91 8.58 -13.01
C LYS A 141 -15.48 8.96 -13.36
N LEU A 142 -14.69 8.00 -13.85
CA LEU A 142 -13.33 8.26 -14.28
C LEU A 142 -13.29 9.01 -15.63
N VAL A 143 -14.20 8.70 -16.56
CA VAL A 143 -14.39 9.49 -17.80
C VAL A 143 -14.69 10.95 -17.47
N GLU A 144 -15.65 11.20 -16.58
CA GLU A 144 -15.99 12.56 -16.13
C GLU A 144 -14.78 13.27 -15.52
N TYR A 145 -14.04 12.57 -14.64
CA TYR A 145 -12.86 13.12 -14.00
C TYR A 145 -11.76 13.48 -15.00
N LEU A 146 -11.43 12.60 -15.96
CA LEU A 146 -10.40 12.86 -16.95
C LEU A 146 -10.75 14.04 -17.87
N ILE A 147 -12.02 14.21 -18.24
CA ILE A 147 -12.44 15.31 -19.13
C ILE A 147 -12.55 16.63 -18.38
N ARG A 148 -13.26 16.67 -17.24
CA ARG A 148 -13.56 17.92 -16.53
C ARG A 148 -12.41 18.41 -15.66
N VAL A 149 -11.64 17.51 -15.06
CA VAL A 149 -10.59 17.86 -14.11
C VAL A 149 -9.22 17.79 -14.79
N CYS A 150 -8.91 16.68 -15.47
CA CYS A 150 -7.60 16.51 -16.11
C CYS A 150 -7.46 17.21 -17.47
N GLY A 151 -8.56 17.65 -18.09
CA GLY A 151 -8.52 18.31 -19.41
C GLY A 151 -8.20 17.37 -20.57
N SER A 152 -8.56 16.08 -20.45
CA SER A 152 -8.37 15.08 -21.51
C SER A 152 -9.13 15.46 -22.79
N ASP A 153 -8.48 15.31 -23.95
CA ASP A 153 -9.12 15.53 -25.25
C ASP A 153 -10.10 14.39 -25.55
N VAL A 154 -11.36 14.75 -25.78
CA VAL A 154 -12.45 13.81 -26.12
C VAL A 154 -12.22 13.08 -27.43
N ASN A 155 -11.42 13.64 -28.34
CA ASN A 155 -11.05 13.03 -29.61
C ASN A 155 -9.57 12.60 -29.65
N GLY A 156 -8.87 12.62 -28.52
CA GLY A 156 -7.43 12.37 -28.47
C GLY A 156 -7.12 10.91 -28.73
N GLY A 157 -6.33 10.61 -29.76
CA GLY A 157 -5.92 9.27 -30.21
C GLY A 157 -5.34 9.30 -31.63
N SER A 158 -4.96 8.14 -32.17
CA SER A 158 -4.59 8.02 -33.59
C SER A 158 -5.83 8.06 -34.48
N GLU A 159 -5.75 8.68 -35.66
CA GLU A 159 -6.84 8.74 -36.65
C GLU A 159 -7.29 7.35 -37.15
N GLN A 160 -6.45 6.33 -36.99
CA GLN A 160 -6.74 4.95 -37.41
C GLN A 160 -7.45 4.14 -36.33
N ARG A 161 -7.54 4.66 -35.10
CA ARG A 161 -8.22 4.01 -33.97
C ARG A 161 -9.65 4.54 -33.81
N PRO A 162 -10.62 3.69 -33.41
CA PRO A 162 -11.94 4.17 -33.05
C PRO A 162 -11.85 5.17 -31.89
N SER A 163 -12.52 6.32 -32.02
CA SER A 163 -12.50 7.33 -30.96
C SER A 163 -13.12 6.78 -29.66
N PRO A 164 -12.90 7.44 -28.51
CA PRO A 164 -13.57 7.05 -27.26
C PRO A 164 -15.11 7.04 -27.41
N LEU A 165 -15.65 7.97 -28.20
CA LEU A 165 -17.08 8.00 -28.53
C LEU A 165 -17.51 6.79 -29.36
N ASP A 166 -16.73 6.39 -30.36
CA ASP A 166 -17.02 5.19 -31.17
C ASP A 166 -17.00 3.91 -30.33
N ILE A 167 -16.08 3.82 -29.37
CA ILE A 167 -16.02 2.71 -28.40
C ILE A 167 -17.29 2.68 -27.55
N ALA A 168 -17.73 3.84 -27.04
CA ALA A 168 -18.94 3.94 -26.22
C ALA A 168 -20.19 3.56 -27.01
N ILE A 169 -20.31 4.01 -28.27
CA ILE A 169 -21.42 3.68 -29.18
C ILE A 169 -21.42 2.18 -29.48
N PHE A 170 -20.27 1.62 -29.89
CA PHE A 170 -20.15 0.20 -30.22
C PHE A 170 -20.51 -0.71 -29.05
N LYS A 171 -20.25 -0.27 -27.81
CA LYS A 171 -20.55 -1.04 -26.60
C LYS A 171 -21.90 -0.71 -25.94
N GLY A 172 -22.61 0.32 -26.42
CA GLY A 172 -23.91 0.75 -25.86
C GLY A 172 -23.81 1.40 -24.48
N TYR A 173 -22.81 2.26 -24.25
CA TYR A 173 -22.60 2.95 -22.97
C TYR A 173 -23.29 4.32 -22.95
N ASP A 174 -24.62 4.32 -22.85
CA ASP A 174 -25.49 5.50 -23.03
C ASP A 174 -25.06 6.72 -22.21
N GLU A 175 -24.75 6.55 -20.91
CA GLU A 175 -24.30 7.65 -20.05
C GLU A 175 -23.01 8.30 -20.57
N ILE A 176 -22.05 7.48 -21.03
CA ILE A 176 -20.77 7.95 -21.59
C ILE A 176 -21.00 8.59 -22.96
N ILE A 177 -21.85 8.02 -23.81
CA ILE A 177 -22.21 8.59 -25.13
C ILE A 177 -22.76 10.00 -24.94
N ILE A 178 -23.79 10.16 -24.10
CA ILE A 178 -24.42 11.46 -23.84
C ILE A 178 -23.40 12.46 -23.31
N PHE A 179 -22.51 12.03 -22.41
CA PHE A 179 -21.50 12.91 -21.82
C PHE A 179 -20.42 13.33 -22.81
N LEU A 180 -19.87 12.39 -23.59
CA LEU A 180 -18.87 12.69 -24.61
C LEU A 180 -19.44 13.60 -25.71
N VAL A 181 -20.66 13.36 -26.18
CA VAL A 181 -21.33 14.22 -27.18
C VAL A 181 -21.48 15.66 -26.67
N LYS A 182 -21.85 15.85 -25.39
CA LYS A 182 -21.94 17.20 -24.78
C LYS A 182 -20.60 17.94 -24.75
N HIS A 183 -19.50 17.22 -24.59
CA HIS A 183 -18.15 17.79 -24.49
C HIS A 183 -17.38 17.81 -25.83
N ASN A 184 -17.91 17.17 -26.88
CA ASN A 184 -17.34 17.17 -28.23
C ASN A 184 -17.84 18.40 -29.01
N GLY A 185 -17.07 19.50 -28.99
CA GLY A 185 -17.43 20.78 -29.61
C GLY A 185 -17.60 20.80 -31.15
N LYS A 186 -17.68 19.64 -31.83
CA LYS A 186 -17.94 19.56 -33.27
C LYS A 186 -19.42 19.28 -33.55
N LYS A 187 -20.02 20.21 -34.31
CA LYS A 187 -21.32 20.23 -34.99
C LYS A 187 -22.03 18.87 -35.11
N ARG A 188 -23.30 18.87 -34.67
CA ARG A 188 -24.41 18.08 -35.21
C ARG A 188 -24.01 16.65 -35.58
N PHE A 189 -23.92 15.79 -34.56
CA PHE A 189 -23.92 14.35 -34.76
C PHE A 189 -25.28 13.97 -35.36
N ASP A 190 -25.32 13.35 -36.53
CA ASP A 190 -26.53 12.70 -37.04
C ASP A 190 -26.80 11.48 -36.16
N ILE A 191 -27.59 11.71 -35.11
CA ILE A 191 -28.06 10.69 -34.15
C ILE A 191 -28.69 9.49 -34.87
N GLN A 192 -29.14 9.67 -36.12
CA GLN A 192 -29.66 8.62 -36.99
C GLN A 192 -28.66 7.48 -37.30
N HIS A 193 -27.35 7.69 -37.26
CA HIS A 193 -26.40 6.59 -37.47
C HIS A 193 -26.18 5.73 -36.22
N VAL A 194 -26.42 6.28 -35.01
CA VAL A 194 -26.38 5.56 -33.73
C VAL A 194 -27.65 4.71 -33.55
N VAL A 195 -28.79 5.21 -34.01
CA VAL A 195 -30.10 4.52 -33.91
C VAL A 195 -30.17 3.25 -34.76
N ASN A 196 -29.48 3.19 -35.91
CA ASN A 196 -29.71 2.12 -36.89
C ASN A 196 -28.90 0.82 -36.68
N LYS A 197 -27.98 0.74 -35.70
CA LYS A 197 -27.13 -0.46 -35.54
C LYS A 197 -27.50 -1.36 -34.35
N HIS A 198 -28.28 -0.88 -33.37
CA HIS A 198 -28.49 -1.63 -32.13
C HIS A 198 -29.94 -1.90 -31.71
N ASN A 199 -30.98 -1.47 -32.44
CA ASN A 199 -32.39 -1.66 -32.01
C ASN A 199 -32.68 -1.18 -30.57
N THR A 200 -31.78 -0.41 -29.97
CA THR A 200 -31.97 0.28 -28.70
C THR A 200 -32.58 1.62 -29.02
N SER A 201 -33.87 1.75 -28.72
CA SER A 201 -34.58 3.02 -28.73
C SER A 201 -33.98 3.89 -27.62
N ILE A 202 -32.91 4.62 -27.94
CA ILE A 202 -32.44 5.71 -27.09
C ILE A 202 -33.20 6.96 -27.55
N ASP A 203 -34.32 7.25 -26.90
CA ASP A 203 -34.96 8.56 -26.98
C ASP A 203 -34.04 9.58 -26.29
N ILE A 204 -33.08 10.12 -27.06
CA ILE A 204 -32.30 11.26 -26.63
C ILE A 204 -33.15 12.51 -26.93
N ASP A 205 -33.97 12.93 -25.95
CA ASP A 205 -34.64 14.23 -25.96
C ASP A 205 -33.60 15.35 -25.81
N LEU A 206 -32.92 15.68 -26.91
CA LEU A 206 -32.22 16.95 -27.07
C LEU A 206 -33.26 17.99 -27.43
N ASN A 207 -33.77 18.69 -26.42
CA ASN A 207 -34.62 19.85 -26.57
C ASN A 207 -33.80 20.99 -27.23
N ILE A 208 -33.66 20.92 -28.56
CA ILE A 208 -33.30 22.04 -29.41
C ILE A 208 -34.63 22.67 -29.81
N GLU A 209 -34.84 23.92 -29.41
CA GLU A 209 -36.06 24.68 -29.66
C GLU A 209 -36.51 24.56 -31.13
N GLY A 210 -37.67 23.93 -31.35
CA GLY A 210 -38.43 24.06 -32.59
C GLY A 210 -38.96 22.75 -33.19
N LEU A 211 -40.29 22.58 -33.04
CA LEU A 211 -41.24 21.76 -33.83
C LEU A 211 -41.66 20.39 -33.26
N SER A 212 -42.96 20.33 -32.92
CA SER A 212 -43.81 19.18 -32.63
C SER A 212 -43.94 18.23 -33.83
N VAL A 213 -44.24 16.94 -33.71
CA VAL A 213 -45.50 16.21 -33.37
C VAL A 213 -45.09 14.71 -33.35
N GLY A 214 -45.65 13.72 -32.63
CA GLY A 214 -46.87 13.55 -31.84
C GLY A 214 -46.90 12.12 -31.27
N SER A 215 -47.92 11.86 -30.44
CA SER A 215 -48.15 10.73 -29.54
C SER A 215 -48.15 9.32 -30.15
N ASN A 216 -47.86 8.30 -29.32
CA ASN A 216 -48.87 7.38 -28.79
C ASN A 216 -48.32 6.48 -27.67
N GLU A 217 -49.15 6.29 -26.65
CA GLU A 217 -48.98 5.49 -25.44
C GLU A 217 -49.12 3.97 -25.73
N ASP A 218 -48.46 3.10 -24.95
CA ASP A 218 -49.17 2.25 -23.96
C ASP A 218 -48.30 1.16 -23.28
N THR A 219 -48.30 1.23 -21.94
CA THR A 219 -48.47 0.14 -20.95
C THR A 219 -47.34 -0.82 -20.44
N VAL A 220 -46.97 -0.57 -19.16
CA VAL A 220 -47.01 -1.46 -17.96
C VAL A 220 -45.90 -2.54 -17.70
N LEU A 221 -45.31 -2.49 -16.50
CA LEU A 221 -44.48 -3.51 -15.81
C LEU A 221 -45.05 -3.79 -14.36
N PRO A 222 -44.46 -4.63 -13.47
CA PRO A 222 -44.75 -6.07 -13.23
C PRO A 222 -44.90 -6.43 -11.71
N GLN A 223 -45.12 -7.71 -11.31
CA GLN A 223 -44.75 -8.34 -10.00
C GLN A 223 -44.92 -9.88 -10.12
N SER A 224 -43.93 -10.78 -9.95
CA SER A 224 -43.10 -11.29 -8.82
C SER A 224 -43.64 -12.54 -8.08
N ASN A 225 -42.71 -13.48 -7.81
CA ASN A 225 -42.66 -14.62 -6.85
C ASN A 225 -42.61 -16.03 -7.49
N SER A 226 -41.45 -16.70 -7.59
CA SER A 226 -40.59 -17.37 -6.58
C SER A 226 -41.06 -18.80 -6.24
N ILE A 227 -40.26 -19.79 -6.67
CA ILE A 227 -40.40 -21.23 -6.46
C ILE A 227 -39.24 -21.68 -5.56
N GLU A 228 -39.53 -22.45 -4.52
CA GLU A 228 -38.56 -23.24 -3.76
C GLU A 228 -38.67 -24.73 -4.13
N SER A 229 -37.53 -25.43 -4.18
CA SER A 229 -37.45 -26.89 -4.29
C SER A 229 -36.32 -27.45 -3.40
N GLU A 230 -36.74 -28.15 -2.34
CA GLU A 230 -36.32 -29.47 -1.83
C GLU A 230 -34.86 -29.98 -1.76
N ASN A 231 -34.57 -30.58 -0.58
CA ASN A 231 -33.87 -31.87 -0.31
C ASN A 231 -32.31 -31.90 -0.37
N THR A 232 -31.52 -32.49 0.55
CA THR A 232 -31.58 -33.81 1.22
C THR A 232 -30.48 -34.01 2.31
N SER A 233 -30.80 -34.86 3.30
CA SER A 233 -30.02 -35.86 4.08
C SER A 233 -28.51 -35.73 4.49
N THR A 234 -28.28 -36.00 5.78
CA THR A 234 -27.01 -36.47 6.42
C THR A 234 -26.77 -37.98 6.23
N PRO A 235 -25.54 -38.51 6.44
CA PRO A 235 -25.27 -39.21 7.72
C PRO A 235 -23.83 -39.17 8.28
N GLN A 236 -23.76 -39.32 9.61
CA GLN A 236 -22.60 -39.52 10.49
C GLN A 236 -21.69 -40.69 10.11
N LYS A 237 -20.36 -40.51 10.26
CA LYS A 237 -19.38 -41.56 10.59
C LYS A 237 -18.17 -41.01 11.36
N ASP A 238 -17.70 -41.82 12.30
CA ASP A 238 -16.36 -41.84 12.90
C ASP A 238 -16.04 -40.91 14.09
N ILE A 239 -16.61 -41.25 15.26
CA ILE A 239 -16.05 -40.91 16.58
C ILE A 239 -15.38 -42.16 17.14
N THR A 240 -14.08 -42.35 16.88
CA THR A 240 -13.26 -43.35 17.59
C THR A 240 -11.78 -42.98 17.72
N GLN A 241 -11.41 -41.71 17.51
CA GLN A 241 -10.04 -41.21 17.74
C GLN A 241 -9.93 -40.07 18.78
N MET A 242 -11.00 -39.70 19.49
CA MET A 242 -11.00 -38.54 20.41
C MET A 242 -10.39 -38.79 21.81
N VAL A 243 -10.07 -40.02 22.20
CA VAL A 243 -9.76 -40.31 23.61
C VAL A 243 -8.29 -40.04 23.99
N SER A 244 -7.37 -39.92 23.04
CA SER A 244 -5.96 -39.57 23.34
C SER A 244 -5.66 -38.07 23.27
N GLY A 245 -6.47 -37.28 22.56
CA GLY A 245 -6.32 -35.82 22.44
C GLY A 245 -6.91 -35.02 23.62
N ASN A 246 -7.90 -35.58 24.31
CA ASN A 246 -8.60 -34.88 25.39
C ASN A 246 -7.73 -34.61 26.63
N ASN A 247 -6.69 -35.42 26.89
CA ASN A 247 -5.79 -35.18 28.03
C ASN A 247 -4.79 -34.02 27.79
N LEU A 248 -4.53 -33.64 26.53
CA LEU A 248 -3.70 -32.47 26.20
C LEU A 248 -4.54 -31.19 26.12
N ILE A 249 -5.77 -31.29 25.62
CA ILE A 249 -6.72 -30.16 25.53
C ILE A 249 -7.22 -29.74 26.93
N SER A 250 -7.39 -30.69 27.85
CA SER A 250 -7.77 -30.40 29.25
C SER A 250 -6.69 -29.65 30.05
N ARG A 251 -5.41 -29.72 29.63
CA ARG A 251 -4.35 -28.86 30.19
C ARG A 251 -4.29 -27.48 29.51
N ARG A 252 -4.65 -27.38 28.22
CA ARG A 252 -4.66 -26.14 27.42
C ARG A 252 -5.81 -25.18 27.73
N GLN A 253 -6.86 -25.64 28.42
CA GLN A 253 -8.04 -24.83 28.78
C GLN A 253 -8.06 -24.38 30.24
N LYS A 254 -6.91 -24.22 30.90
CA LYS A 254 -6.87 -23.53 32.19
C LYS A 254 -7.03 -22.03 31.92
N ASN A 255 -8.29 -21.57 32.00
CA ASN A 255 -8.78 -20.18 32.02
C ASN A 255 -7.96 -19.15 31.22
N VAL A 256 -8.43 -18.82 30.01
CA VAL A 256 -7.88 -17.72 29.18
C VAL A 256 -7.82 -16.37 29.92
N LYS A 257 -8.67 -16.20 30.95
CA LYS A 257 -8.71 -15.01 31.80
C LYS A 257 -7.54 -14.97 32.81
N ASP A 258 -7.11 -16.12 33.30
CA ASP A 258 -6.18 -16.24 34.42
C ASP A 258 -4.73 -15.97 33.97
N TRP A 259 -4.27 -16.56 32.86
CA TRP A 259 -2.88 -16.38 32.41
C TRP A 259 -2.60 -14.98 31.87
N LYS A 260 -3.60 -14.28 31.30
CA LYS A 260 -3.44 -12.88 30.86
C LYS A 260 -3.33 -11.92 32.04
N GLU A 261 -4.11 -12.16 33.09
CA GLU A 261 -4.00 -11.42 34.35
C GLU A 261 -2.65 -11.70 35.03
N GLU A 262 -2.18 -12.94 34.99
CA GLU A 262 -0.85 -13.33 35.46
C GLU A 262 0.27 -12.66 34.67
N ILE A 263 0.23 -12.64 33.33
CA ILE A 263 1.17 -11.87 32.51
C ILE A 263 1.16 -10.39 32.91
N ALA A 264 -0.01 -9.80 33.15
CA ALA A 264 -0.11 -8.40 33.54
C ALA A 264 0.53 -8.15 34.92
N ASP A 265 0.37 -9.06 35.89
CA ASP A 265 1.01 -8.96 37.20
C ASP A 265 2.53 -9.13 37.10
N LEU A 266 3.00 -10.18 36.41
CA LEU A 266 4.41 -10.41 36.15
C LEU A 266 5.05 -9.21 35.43
N THR A 267 4.33 -8.58 34.49
CA THR A 267 4.81 -7.39 33.77
C THR A 267 4.99 -6.20 34.71
N ARG A 268 4.07 -6.01 35.66
CA ARG A 268 4.20 -4.97 36.70
C ARG A 268 5.42 -5.24 37.59
N ARG A 269 5.60 -6.48 38.05
CA ARG A 269 6.77 -6.87 38.86
C ARG A 269 8.08 -6.66 38.10
N ALA A 270 8.16 -7.15 36.86
CA ALA A 270 9.33 -6.97 36.00
C ALA A 270 9.69 -5.48 35.82
N SER A 271 8.68 -4.64 35.61
CA SER A 271 8.87 -3.20 35.45
C SER A 271 9.39 -2.54 36.74
N LEU A 272 8.90 -2.96 37.92
CA LEU A 272 9.39 -2.47 39.21
C LEU A 272 10.85 -2.83 39.45
N HIS A 273 11.25 -4.09 39.18
CA HIS A 273 12.65 -4.50 39.29
C HIS A 273 13.56 -3.74 38.31
N LEU A 274 13.08 -3.53 37.08
CA LEU A 274 13.82 -2.75 36.09
C LEU A 274 14.03 -1.29 36.54
N MET A 275 13.03 -0.67 37.20
CA MET A 275 13.15 0.66 37.82
C MET A 275 14.09 0.66 39.03
N GLY A 276 14.08 -0.41 39.83
CA GLY A 276 14.99 -0.63 40.96
C GLY A 276 16.43 -1.00 40.56
N ASN A 277 16.76 -0.95 39.27
CA ASN A 277 18.06 -1.34 38.69
C ASN A 277 18.43 -2.83 38.89
N ASP A 278 17.46 -3.66 39.25
CA ASP A 278 17.60 -5.11 39.34
C ASP A 278 17.22 -5.76 38.00
N SER A 279 18.18 -5.71 37.08
CA SER A 279 17.96 -6.21 35.71
C SER A 279 17.85 -7.74 35.66
N ASP A 280 18.48 -8.45 36.59
CA ASP A 280 18.46 -9.92 36.61
C ASP A 280 17.07 -10.46 36.96
N SER A 281 16.44 -9.92 38.01
CA SER A 281 15.06 -10.31 38.35
C SER A 281 14.09 -9.92 37.24
N ALA A 282 14.25 -8.73 36.64
CA ALA A 282 13.41 -8.29 35.53
C ALA A 282 13.51 -9.25 34.32
N ILE A 283 14.72 -9.71 33.97
CA ILE A 283 14.93 -10.69 32.89
C ILE A 283 14.21 -12.00 33.20
N ASN A 284 14.30 -12.49 34.45
CA ASN A 284 13.64 -13.74 34.84
C ASN A 284 12.11 -13.63 34.70
N TYR A 285 11.50 -12.56 35.21
CA TYR A 285 10.07 -12.34 35.05
C TYR A 285 9.65 -12.23 33.57
N TYR A 286 10.42 -11.54 32.73
CA TYR A 286 10.09 -11.47 31.31
C TYR A 286 10.26 -12.80 30.56
N LYS A 287 11.17 -13.68 31.00
CA LYS A 287 11.27 -15.05 30.47
C LYS A 287 10.10 -15.91 30.90
N GLU A 288 9.66 -15.80 32.14
CA GLU A 288 8.45 -16.46 32.64
C GLU A 288 7.20 -16.01 31.85
N ILE A 289 7.07 -14.70 31.59
CA ILE A 289 6.02 -14.17 30.72
C ILE A 289 6.09 -14.77 29.30
N LEU A 290 7.30 -14.91 28.74
CA LEU A 290 7.49 -15.48 27.41
C LEU A 290 7.07 -16.97 27.38
N GLU A 291 7.46 -17.76 28.37
CA GLU A 291 7.07 -19.17 28.50
C GLU A 291 5.56 -19.30 28.63
N LEU A 292 4.95 -18.55 29.54
CA LEU A 292 3.51 -18.55 29.76
C LEU A 292 2.74 -18.13 28.49
N PHE A 293 3.25 -17.15 27.74
CA PHE A 293 2.66 -16.73 26.47
C PHE A 293 2.74 -17.84 25.40
N LEU A 294 3.88 -18.53 25.27
CA LEU A 294 4.08 -19.59 24.27
C LEU A 294 3.33 -20.88 24.62
N GLU A 295 3.13 -21.18 25.90
CA GLU A 295 2.33 -22.34 26.33
C GLU A 295 0.84 -22.19 26.05
N ASN A 296 0.34 -20.94 26.05
CA ASN A 296 -1.09 -20.63 25.95
C ASN A 296 -1.50 -20.06 24.59
N THR A 297 -0.56 -19.85 23.67
CA THR A 297 -0.84 -19.30 22.34
C THR A 297 -0.09 -20.05 21.25
N ASP A 298 -0.81 -20.45 20.20
CA ASP A 298 -0.20 -21.01 18.98
C ASP A 298 0.17 -19.90 17.96
N LYS A 299 0.06 -18.62 18.35
CA LYS A 299 0.25 -17.47 17.47
C LYS A 299 1.71 -17.05 17.42
N GLU A 300 2.44 -17.62 16.47
CA GLU A 300 3.84 -17.29 16.19
C GLU A 300 4.05 -15.80 15.83
N HIS A 301 3.00 -15.10 15.40
CA HIS A 301 3.05 -13.70 14.97
C HIS A 301 2.02 -12.84 15.71
N ASP A 302 2.03 -12.88 17.04
CA ASP A 302 1.19 -12.01 17.87
C ASP A 302 1.91 -10.69 18.21
N PRO A 303 1.23 -9.52 18.11
CA PRO A 303 1.82 -8.25 18.54
C PRO A 303 2.37 -8.28 19.98
N GLU A 304 1.73 -9.03 20.88
CA GLU A 304 2.14 -9.17 22.28
C GLU A 304 3.52 -9.83 22.40
N LEU A 305 3.78 -10.87 21.61
CA LEU A 305 5.06 -11.56 21.55
C LEU A 305 6.19 -10.60 21.18
N GLY A 306 5.94 -9.69 20.23
CA GLY A 306 6.87 -8.62 19.87
C GLY A 306 7.18 -7.67 21.05
N ARG A 307 6.17 -7.33 21.86
CA ARG A 307 6.34 -6.49 23.06
C ARG A 307 7.16 -7.20 24.14
N ILE A 308 6.91 -8.49 24.36
CA ILE A 308 7.65 -9.30 25.34
C ILE A 308 9.14 -9.33 24.97
N TYR A 309 9.47 -9.64 23.72
CA TYR A 309 10.86 -9.62 23.25
C TYR A 309 11.52 -8.23 23.39
N ASN A 310 10.80 -7.16 23.06
CA ASN A 310 11.30 -5.79 23.24
C ASN A 310 11.59 -5.46 24.72
N SER A 311 10.76 -5.93 25.65
CA SER A 311 10.95 -5.75 27.10
C SER A 311 12.14 -6.56 27.63
N ILE A 312 12.29 -7.81 27.19
CA ILE A 312 13.47 -8.65 27.50
C ILE A 312 14.74 -7.94 27.01
N ALA A 313 14.72 -7.43 25.78
CA ALA A 313 15.86 -6.72 25.19
C ALA A 313 16.25 -5.48 26.00
N LEU A 314 15.27 -4.69 26.45
CA LEU A 314 15.51 -3.53 27.30
C LEU A 314 16.13 -3.92 28.65
N ALA A 315 15.68 -5.02 29.25
CA ALA A 315 16.25 -5.52 30.50
C ALA A 315 17.72 -5.95 30.34
N TYR A 316 18.05 -6.67 29.26
CA TYR A 316 19.43 -6.97 28.90
C TYR A 316 20.26 -5.73 28.58
N HIS A 317 19.67 -4.71 27.94
CA HIS A 317 20.35 -3.44 27.69
C HIS A 317 20.75 -2.75 28.99
N ARG A 318 19.86 -2.69 29.99
CA ARG A 318 20.19 -2.13 31.31
C ARG A 318 21.28 -2.93 32.03
N LYS A 319 21.28 -4.25 31.86
CA LYS A 319 22.36 -5.14 32.32
C LYS A 319 23.69 -4.95 31.57
N GLN A 320 23.73 -4.16 30.49
CA GLN A 320 24.87 -4.00 29.58
C GLN A 320 25.24 -5.28 28.81
N ASP A 321 24.34 -6.27 28.79
CA ASP A 321 24.49 -7.47 27.97
C ASP A 321 23.92 -7.19 26.56
N TYR A 322 24.73 -6.49 25.77
CA TYR A 322 24.33 -6.02 24.44
C TYR A 322 24.07 -7.16 23.46
N SER A 323 24.70 -8.32 23.64
CA SER A 323 24.53 -9.48 22.76
C SER A 323 23.12 -10.05 22.88
N ASN A 324 22.66 -10.30 24.12
CA ASN A 324 21.30 -10.77 24.36
C ASN A 324 20.24 -9.70 24.06
N ALA A 325 20.55 -8.42 24.29
CA ALA A 325 19.65 -7.33 23.89
C ALA A 325 19.40 -7.32 22.38
N LEU A 326 20.46 -7.43 21.56
CA LEU A 326 20.35 -7.44 20.10
C LEU A 326 19.52 -8.62 19.59
N VAL A 327 19.76 -9.83 20.11
CA VAL A 327 19.00 -11.03 19.70
C VAL A 327 17.50 -10.82 19.93
N ASN A 328 17.12 -10.28 21.08
CA ASN A 328 15.71 -10.05 21.40
C ASN A 328 15.10 -8.88 20.62
N TYR A 329 15.83 -7.79 20.36
CA TYR A 329 15.35 -6.73 19.47
C TYR A 329 15.17 -7.21 18.02
N LEU A 330 16.04 -8.09 17.52
CA LEU A 330 15.90 -8.69 16.19
C LEU A 330 14.65 -9.59 16.10
N LYS A 331 14.35 -10.36 17.15
CA LYS A 331 13.09 -11.13 17.21
C LYS A 331 11.85 -10.23 17.23
N ALA A 332 11.89 -9.16 18.02
CA ALA A 332 10.80 -8.17 18.04
C ALA A 332 10.62 -7.50 16.66
N LEU A 333 11.72 -7.14 16.00
CA LEU A 333 11.72 -6.60 14.64
C LEU A 333 11.12 -7.59 13.64
N GLN A 334 11.47 -8.87 13.70
CA GLN A 334 10.94 -9.90 12.82
C GLN A 334 9.42 -10.02 12.93
N ILE A 335 8.89 -10.00 14.15
CA ILE A 335 7.44 -10.01 14.40
C ILE A 335 6.79 -8.73 13.88
N ALA A 336 7.38 -7.57 14.16
CA ALA A 336 6.86 -6.29 13.69
C ALA A 336 6.79 -6.21 12.16
N VAL A 337 7.81 -6.75 11.46
CA VAL A 337 7.83 -6.87 9.99
C VAL A 337 6.75 -7.82 9.49
N LYS A 338 6.53 -8.96 10.15
CA LYS A 338 5.47 -9.92 9.79
C LYS A 338 4.07 -9.35 9.96
N LEU A 339 3.89 -8.46 10.94
CA LEU A 339 2.62 -7.80 11.23
C LEU A 339 2.42 -6.48 10.47
N ASP A 340 3.38 -6.09 9.63
CA ASP A 340 3.37 -4.81 8.89
C ASP A 340 3.23 -3.57 9.80
N ASN A 341 3.71 -3.66 11.04
CA ASN A 341 3.57 -2.60 12.03
C ASN A 341 4.75 -1.61 11.98
N GLN A 342 4.62 -0.60 11.13
CA GLN A 342 5.70 0.37 10.85
C GLN A 342 6.20 1.12 12.09
N SER A 343 5.29 1.48 13.00
CA SER A 343 5.65 2.14 14.25
C SER A 343 6.59 1.26 15.09
N LYS A 344 6.27 -0.03 15.21
CA LYS A 344 7.10 -0.99 15.95
C LYS A 344 8.41 -1.34 15.26
N ILE A 345 8.44 -1.38 13.92
CA ILE A 345 9.68 -1.54 13.15
C ILE A 345 10.62 -0.35 13.44
N ALA A 346 10.11 0.87 13.44
CA ALA A 346 10.91 2.06 13.77
C ALA A 346 11.43 2.04 15.22
N ASP A 347 10.59 1.66 16.19
CA ASP A 347 10.99 1.50 17.59
C ASP A 347 12.16 0.49 17.71
N CYS A 348 12.07 -0.65 17.01
CA CYS A 348 13.12 -1.68 17.04
C CYS A 348 14.44 -1.17 16.47
N TYR A 349 14.42 -0.50 15.31
CA TYR A 349 15.63 0.09 14.73
C TYR A 349 16.24 1.16 15.64
N ALA A 350 15.42 2.01 16.25
CA ALA A 350 15.89 3.01 17.20
C ALA A 350 16.61 2.34 18.39
N ASN A 351 16.02 1.30 18.96
CA ASN A 351 16.60 0.56 20.08
C ASN A 351 17.89 -0.17 19.70
N ILE A 352 17.95 -0.79 18.52
CA ILE A 352 19.18 -1.40 17.99
C ILE A 352 20.28 -0.34 17.80
N GLY A 353 19.91 0.85 17.32
CA GLY A 353 20.81 1.99 17.22
C GLY A 353 21.39 2.41 18.59
N LEU A 354 20.57 2.44 19.64
CA LEU A 354 21.02 2.72 21.02
C LEU A 354 22.00 1.66 21.53
N ILE A 355 21.81 0.39 21.19
CA ILE A 355 22.77 -0.67 21.54
C ILE A 355 24.11 -0.43 20.87
N TYR A 356 24.13 -0.15 19.56
CA TYR A 356 25.38 0.11 18.85
C TYR A 356 26.08 1.38 19.33
N ALA A 357 25.32 2.44 19.67
CA ALA A 357 25.86 3.63 20.31
C ALA A 357 26.50 3.30 21.67
N SER A 358 25.85 2.47 22.48
CA SER A 358 26.40 1.98 23.77
C SER A 358 27.69 1.17 23.57
N LYS A 359 27.78 0.41 22.46
CA LYS A 359 29.00 -0.31 22.04
C LYS A 359 30.06 0.58 21.40
N LYS A 360 29.84 1.90 21.28
CA LYS A 360 30.69 2.86 20.55
C LYS A 360 30.90 2.53 19.07
N ASN A 361 29.97 1.76 18.48
CA ASN A 361 29.93 1.52 17.04
C ASN A 361 29.00 2.55 16.39
N ASP A 362 29.55 3.75 16.18
CA ASP A 362 28.80 4.90 15.69
C ASP A 362 28.24 4.70 14.28
N VAL A 363 28.96 3.95 13.43
CA VAL A 363 28.53 3.66 12.06
C VAL A 363 27.24 2.85 12.08
N ALA A 364 27.23 1.72 12.80
CA ALA A 364 26.05 0.89 12.93
C ALA A 364 24.92 1.60 13.69
N ALA A 365 25.25 2.46 14.66
CA ALA A 365 24.26 3.25 15.38
C ALA A 365 23.54 4.24 14.44
N LEU A 366 24.31 5.02 13.67
CA LEU A 366 23.80 5.94 12.64
C LEU A 366 22.89 5.21 11.67
N GLU A 367 23.35 4.11 11.07
CA GLU A 367 22.58 3.35 10.09
C GLU A 367 21.20 2.93 10.63
N ASN A 368 21.14 2.48 11.89
CA ASN A 368 19.89 2.06 12.51
C ASN A 368 18.99 3.25 12.90
N PHE A 369 19.56 4.35 13.41
CA PHE A 369 18.79 5.56 13.68
C PHE A 369 18.20 6.18 12.42
N GLU A 370 18.95 6.16 11.32
CA GLU A 370 18.49 6.61 10.00
C GLU A 370 17.34 5.74 9.51
N LYS A 371 17.47 4.41 9.57
CA LYS A 371 16.37 3.48 9.24
C LYS A 371 15.12 3.80 10.06
N ALA A 372 15.26 4.00 11.37
CA ALA A 372 14.13 4.37 12.23
C ALA A 372 13.50 5.71 11.85
N LEU A 373 14.31 6.73 11.57
CA LEU A 373 13.86 8.08 11.22
C LEU A 373 13.04 8.07 9.94
N VAL A 374 13.54 7.37 8.92
CA VAL A 374 12.87 7.22 7.62
C VAL A 374 11.49 6.63 7.78
N ILE A 375 11.37 5.58 8.60
CA ILE A 375 10.10 4.93 8.86
C ILE A 375 9.14 5.88 9.57
N ARG A 376 9.58 6.54 10.65
CA ARG A 376 8.73 7.50 11.37
C ARG A 376 8.26 8.65 10.49
N CYS A 377 9.13 9.15 9.60
CA CYS A 377 8.78 10.19 8.65
C CYS A 377 7.81 9.73 7.54
N SER A 378 7.70 8.42 7.31
CA SER A 378 6.81 7.85 6.29
C SER A 378 5.40 7.52 6.80
N ILE A 379 5.17 7.55 8.13
CA ILE A 379 3.87 7.26 8.74
C ILE A 379 3.04 8.57 8.80
N PRO A 380 1.87 8.66 8.13
CA PRO A 380 1.07 9.89 8.05
C PRO A 380 0.48 10.37 9.39
N ALA A 381 0.36 9.48 10.38
CA ALA A 381 -0.19 9.76 11.70
C ALA A 381 0.88 9.57 12.80
N GLU A 382 1.40 10.70 13.30
CA GLU A 382 2.21 10.90 14.53
C GLU A 382 3.64 10.31 14.62
N ASN A 383 4.65 11.16 14.92
CA ASN A 383 5.02 11.59 16.28
C ASN A 383 6.27 12.52 16.21
N ILE A 384 6.07 13.83 16.26
CA ILE A 384 7.15 14.84 16.14
C ILE A 384 8.21 14.68 17.24
N MET A 385 7.82 14.17 18.41
CA MET A 385 8.74 14.02 19.54
C MET A 385 9.77 12.90 19.35
N GLU A 386 9.35 11.75 18.84
CA GLU A 386 10.27 10.62 18.64
C GLU A 386 11.20 10.81 17.45
N THR A 387 10.75 11.55 16.42
CA THR A 387 11.63 12.01 15.33
C THR A 387 12.69 12.98 15.85
N GLY A 388 12.33 13.93 16.72
CA GLY A 388 13.28 14.83 17.36
C GLY A 388 14.32 14.13 18.25
N ARG A 389 13.96 13.02 18.92
CA ARG A 389 14.93 12.21 19.69
C ARG A 389 15.94 11.52 18.77
N LEU A 390 15.49 10.92 17.68
CA LEU A 390 16.39 10.29 16.70
C LEU A 390 17.35 11.31 16.09
N GLU A 391 16.85 12.49 15.72
CA GLU A 391 17.68 13.60 15.23
C GLU A 391 18.74 14.02 16.24
N LYS A 392 18.38 14.10 17.53
CA LYS A 392 19.34 14.41 18.59
C LYS A 392 20.44 13.36 18.67
N TYR A 393 20.12 12.06 18.61
CA TYR A 393 21.12 11.00 18.63
C TYR A 393 22.05 11.05 17.41
N ILE A 394 21.48 11.22 16.21
CA ILE A 394 22.23 11.37 14.96
C ILE A 394 23.17 12.59 15.04
N GLY A 395 22.66 13.74 15.49
CA GLY A 395 23.43 14.97 15.62
C GLY A 395 24.57 14.88 16.65
N ILE A 396 24.34 14.23 17.79
CA ILE A 396 25.40 13.96 18.78
C ILE A 396 26.51 13.10 18.17
N ILE A 397 26.15 12.03 17.45
CA ILE A 397 27.14 11.14 16.85
C ILE A 397 27.95 11.87 15.78
N LYS A 398 27.29 12.59 14.85
CA LYS A 398 27.97 13.36 13.79
C LYS A 398 28.89 14.45 14.34
N SER A 399 28.40 15.26 15.30
CA SER A 399 29.17 16.35 15.90
C SER A 399 30.40 15.86 16.69
N SER A 400 30.30 14.70 17.34
CA SER A 400 31.44 14.09 18.05
C SER A 400 32.59 13.64 17.14
N LYS A 401 32.34 13.50 15.83
CA LYS A 401 33.27 12.87 14.88
C LYS A 401 33.72 13.77 13.72
N LYS A 402 33.26 15.02 13.63
CA LYS A 402 33.49 15.92 12.48
C LYS A 402 33.19 15.23 11.13
N ILE A 403 32.04 14.55 11.03
CA ILE A 403 31.50 14.01 9.77
C ILE A 403 30.31 14.86 9.36
#